data_AF-E6U3U3-F1
#
_entry.id   AF-E6U3U3-F1
#
_cell.length_a   1.000
_cell.length_b   1.000
_cell.length_c   1.000
_cell.angle_alpha   90.00
_cell.angle_beta   90.00
_cell.angle_gamma   90.00
#
_symmetry.space_group_name_H-M   'P 1'
#
loop_
_entity.id
_entity.type
_entity.pdbx_description
1 polymer ?
#
loop_
_entity_poly.entity_id
_entity_poly.type
_entity_poly.pdbx_seq_one_letter_code
_entity_poly.pdbx_strand_id
1 'polypeptide(L)'
;MAHKKIETIINDKIAPYSLNERGKAELAQTIRKYPYELLIECIDIGIERYFCYDEKGTLTQESVGKFLDKLGGIAYNKSKNPIDQEISHIKNKCKKIYAYWNDFKAEDILAKYILALRKSDWTDNQILNDLKTEVNRLSNSSTSWSQWFATMEKWIEDINHWGDEDSISIEQDGTVLPSSIFENLSQNIQSLCKQINASYENNLFDCTAVMMRRLLEGLLVLSYQNLGVEKEITEKNGRHLTLDKIIKNAEQNTELALSANTRKDMAIFKDLGNYSAHKIWYNSTQQDIKPHILKYRVIIEELMYKAGLK
;
A
#
# COMPACT_ATOMS: atom_id res chain seq x y z
N MET A 1 5.36 27.45 -45.25
CA MET A 1 5.64 28.85 -44.87
C MET A 1 7.00 28.89 -44.21
N ALA A 2 7.90 29.79 -44.61
CA ALA A 2 9.22 29.88 -43.99
C ALA A 2 9.06 30.41 -42.56
N HIS A 3 9.48 29.62 -41.57
CA HIS A 3 9.47 30.04 -40.17
C HIS A 3 10.38 31.26 -39.99
N LYS A 4 9.91 32.25 -39.21
CA LYS A 4 10.72 33.41 -38.84
C LYS A 4 11.91 32.91 -38.01
N LYS A 5 13.13 33.39 -38.30
CA LYS A 5 14.33 32.93 -37.58
C LYS A 5 14.19 33.21 -36.07
N ILE A 6 14.58 32.26 -35.22
CA ILE A 6 14.56 32.39 -33.76
C ILE A 6 15.30 33.66 -33.29
N GLU A 7 16.43 33.97 -33.91
CA GLU A 7 17.18 35.21 -33.65
C GLU A 7 16.34 36.47 -33.90
N THR A 8 15.54 36.49 -34.97
CA THR A 8 14.65 37.62 -35.26
C THR A 8 13.54 37.72 -34.22
N ILE A 9 12.95 36.59 -33.81
CA ILE A 9 11.90 36.56 -32.78
C ILE A 9 12.43 37.10 -31.45
N ILE A 10 13.62 36.65 -31.03
CA ILE A 10 14.22 37.13 -29.79
C ILE A 10 14.53 38.62 -29.86
N ASN A 11 15.13 39.12 -30.94
CA ASN A 11 15.43 40.55 -31.09
C ASN A 11 14.16 41.41 -31.03
N ASP A 12 13.04 40.95 -31.61
CA ASP A 12 11.77 41.66 -31.50
C ASP A 12 11.22 41.69 -30.07
N LYS A 13 11.36 40.56 -29.34
CA LYS A 13 10.84 40.43 -27.97
C LYS A 13 11.66 41.22 -26.95
N ILE A 14 12.96 41.40 -27.16
CA ILE A 14 13.84 42.12 -26.23
C ILE A 14 13.95 43.62 -26.51
N ALA A 15 13.19 44.15 -27.47
CA ALA A 15 13.20 45.58 -27.80
C ALA A 15 12.96 46.44 -26.54
N PRO A 16 13.70 47.56 -26.36
CA PRO A 16 14.57 48.24 -27.33
C PRO A 16 16.02 47.71 -27.39
N TYR A 17 16.33 46.60 -26.72
CA TYR A 17 17.67 46.01 -26.74
C TYR A 17 17.92 45.16 -27.98
N SER A 18 19.19 44.76 -28.19
CA SER A 18 19.60 43.87 -29.27
C SER A 18 20.73 42.94 -28.82
N LEU A 19 20.83 41.79 -29.48
CA LEU A 19 21.91 40.83 -29.20
C LEU A 19 23.24 41.34 -29.75
N ASN A 20 24.28 41.34 -28.90
CA ASN A 20 25.66 41.53 -29.34
C ASN A 20 26.23 40.22 -29.96
N GLU A 21 27.42 40.27 -30.53
CA GLU A 21 28.04 39.12 -31.21
C GLU A 21 28.20 37.88 -30.30
N ARG A 22 28.49 38.10 -29.02
CA ARG A 22 28.55 37.02 -28.03
C ARG A 22 27.17 36.38 -27.82
N GLY A 23 26.14 37.18 -27.61
CA GLY A 23 24.76 36.72 -27.42
C GLY A 23 24.23 35.98 -28.65
N LYS A 24 24.56 36.45 -29.86
CA LYS A 24 24.25 35.74 -31.12
C LYS A 24 24.93 34.38 -31.18
N ALA A 25 26.20 34.29 -30.79
CA ALA A 25 26.94 33.02 -30.79
C ALA A 25 26.38 32.00 -29.79
N GLU A 26 26.07 32.43 -28.57
CA GLU A 26 25.45 31.60 -27.53
C GLU A 26 24.04 31.12 -27.94
N LEU A 27 23.25 32.01 -28.55
CA LEU A 27 21.94 31.67 -29.10
C LEU A 27 22.06 30.66 -30.26
N ALA A 28 23.01 30.85 -31.17
CA ALA A 28 23.23 29.94 -32.30
C ALA A 28 23.58 28.52 -31.84
N GLN A 29 24.34 28.38 -30.75
CA GLN A 29 24.62 27.07 -30.15
C GLN A 29 23.34 26.40 -29.63
N THR A 30 22.44 27.16 -29.03
CA THR A 30 21.15 26.66 -28.53
C THR A 30 20.23 26.27 -29.68
N ILE A 31 20.14 27.10 -30.74
CA ILE A 31 19.35 26.83 -31.94
C ILE A 31 19.77 25.53 -32.62
N ARG A 32 21.07 25.22 -32.66
CA ARG A 32 21.57 23.97 -33.27
C ARG A 32 21.21 22.71 -32.49
N LYS A 33 20.93 22.82 -31.19
CA LYS A 33 20.70 21.68 -30.29
C LYS A 33 19.23 21.28 -30.19
N TYR A 34 18.30 22.19 -30.45
CA TYR A 34 16.89 22.00 -30.14
C TYR A 34 15.98 22.30 -31.33
N PRO A 35 14.85 21.57 -31.48
CA PRO A 35 13.86 21.86 -32.52
C PRO A 35 13.27 23.26 -32.40
N TYR A 36 12.83 23.84 -33.52
CA TYR A 36 12.28 25.18 -33.59
C TYR A 36 11.08 25.38 -32.64
N GLU A 37 10.15 24.44 -32.62
CA GLU A 37 8.90 24.46 -31.86
C GLU A 37 9.17 24.45 -30.34
N LEU A 38 10.14 23.62 -29.91
CA LEU A 38 10.61 23.60 -28.53
C LEU A 38 11.23 24.95 -28.14
N LEU A 39 12.01 25.55 -29.02
CA LEU A 39 12.64 26.86 -28.78
C LEU A 39 11.60 27.97 -28.65
N ILE A 40 10.53 27.95 -29.45
CA ILE A 40 9.42 28.89 -29.30
C ILE A 40 8.77 28.77 -27.93
N GLU A 41 8.42 27.54 -27.51
CA GLU A 41 7.86 27.31 -26.17
C GLU A 41 8.81 27.79 -25.06
N CYS A 42 10.12 27.54 -25.21
CA CYS A 42 11.13 27.97 -24.24
C CYS A 42 11.28 29.49 -24.18
N ILE A 43 11.12 30.18 -25.31
CA ILE A 43 11.12 31.65 -25.38
C ILE A 43 9.91 32.18 -24.61
N ASP A 44 8.71 31.66 -24.86
CA ASP A 44 7.49 32.13 -24.19
C ASP A 44 7.58 31.91 -22.67
N ILE A 45 8.02 30.73 -22.23
CA ILE A 45 8.26 30.43 -20.80
C ILE A 45 9.31 31.37 -20.19
N GLY A 46 10.40 31.63 -20.93
CA GLY A 46 11.47 32.51 -20.45
C GLY A 46 11.00 33.95 -20.30
N ILE A 47 10.22 34.45 -21.26
CA ILE A 47 9.62 35.79 -21.21
C ILE A 47 8.70 35.91 -20.00
N GLU A 48 7.75 34.98 -19.85
CA GLU A 48 6.77 35.00 -18.76
C GLU A 48 7.45 35.00 -17.37
N ARG A 49 8.54 34.26 -17.22
CA ARG A 49 9.24 34.12 -15.93
C ARG A 49 10.24 35.21 -15.61
N TYR A 50 10.93 35.76 -16.60
CA TYR A 50 12.11 36.58 -16.35
C TYR A 50 11.96 38.04 -16.75
N PHE A 51 11.04 38.41 -17.66
CA PHE A 51 10.90 39.80 -18.07
C PHE A 51 10.38 40.66 -16.92
N CYS A 52 11.01 41.82 -16.71
CA CYS A 52 10.59 42.81 -15.72
C CYS A 52 10.61 44.20 -16.35
N TYR A 53 9.60 45.01 -16.04
CA TYR A 53 9.43 46.35 -16.57
C TYR A 53 9.70 47.38 -15.46
N ASP A 54 10.30 48.51 -15.84
CA ASP A 54 10.53 49.62 -14.93
C ASP A 54 9.25 50.44 -14.69
N GLU A 55 9.34 51.47 -13.85
CA GLU A 55 8.23 52.39 -13.53
C GLU A 55 7.63 53.08 -14.75
N LYS A 56 8.37 53.15 -15.87
CA LYS A 56 7.93 53.73 -17.14
C LYS A 56 7.36 52.69 -18.10
N GLY A 57 7.23 51.44 -17.67
CA GLY A 57 6.77 50.32 -18.49
C GLY A 57 7.79 49.84 -19.52
N THR A 58 9.06 50.21 -19.39
CA THR A 58 10.13 49.79 -20.30
C THR A 58 10.76 48.49 -19.79
N LEU A 59 10.97 47.53 -20.69
CA LEU A 59 11.67 46.29 -20.37
C LEU A 59 13.07 46.60 -19.84
N THR A 60 13.48 45.94 -18.76
CA THR A 60 14.78 46.20 -18.12
C THR A 60 15.90 45.34 -18.72
N GLN A 61 17.08 45.93 -18.94
CA GLN A 61 18.24 45.23 -19.51
C GLN A 61 18.68 44.02 -18.67
N GLU A 62 18.60 44.14 -17.34
CA GLU A 62 18.95 43.06 -16.41
C GLU A 62 18.03 41.84 -16.59
N SER A 63 16.72 42.07 -16.76
CA SER A 63 15.74 41.01 -16.99
C SER A 63 15.96 40.29 -18.32
N VAL A 64 16.37 41.03 -19.36
CA VAL A 64 16.74 40.48 -20.66
C VAL A 64 17.98 39.61 -20.56
N GLY A 65 19.02 40.07 -19.85
CA GLY A 65 20.22 39.29 -19.60
C GLY A 65 19.88 37.96 -18.89
N LYS A 66 19.10 38.04 -17.81
CA LYS A 66 18.62 36.85 -17.07
C LYS A 66 17.82 35.89 -17.96
N PHE A 67 16.95 36.40 -18.82
CA PHE A 67 16.21 35.59 -19.79
C PHE A 67 17.14 34.82 -20.72
N LEU A 68 18.09 35.50 -21.36
CA LEU A 68 19.02 34.89 -22.32
C LEU A 68 19.92 33.84 -21.64
N ASP A 69 20.44 34.15 -20.46
CA ASP A 69 21.27 33.23 -19.67
C ASP A 69 20.53 31.94 -19.28
N LYS A 70 19.20 32.02 -19.10
CA LYS A 70 18.38 30.88 -18.68
C LYS A 70 17.79 30.10 -19.85
N LEU A 71 17.70 30.68 -21.04
CA LEU A 71 17.03 30.06 -22.20
C LEU A 71 17.58 28.67 -22.54
N GLY A 72 18.91 28.51 -22.59
CA GLY A 72 19.53 27.22 -22.86
C GLY A 72 19.23 26.15 -21.80
N GLY A 73 19.13 26.57 -20.53
CA GLY A 73 18.77 25.68 -19.42
C GLY A 73 17.29 25.27 -19.44
N ILE A 74 16.40 26.19 -19.83
CA ILE A 74 14.97 25.89 -20.04
C ILE A 74 14.81 24.85 -21.16
N ALA A 75 15.48 25.06 -22.29
CA ALA A 75 15.44 24.15 -23.43
C ALA A 75 16.00 22.76 -23.08
N TYR A 76 17.14 22.72 -22.36
CA TYR A 76 17.69 21.47 -21.87
C TYR A 76 16.68 20.70 -21.01
N ASN A 77 16.06 21.37 -20.02
CA ASN A 77 15.10 20.69 -19.15
C ASN A 77 13.88 20.22 -19.94
N LYS A 78 13.30 21.09 -20.78
CA LYS A 78 12.10 20.76 -21.57
C LYS A 78 12.31 19.64 -22.59
N SER A 79 13.56 19.42 -23.03
CA SER A 79 13.90 18.30 -23.92
C SER A 79 13.90 16.92 -23.23
N LYS A 80 13.91 16.87 -21.89
CA LYS A 80 13.91 15.61 -21.13
C LYS A 80 12.51 15.01 -21.03
N ASN A 81 12.40 13.73 -20.69
CA ASN A 81 11.11 13.12 -20.38
C ASN A 81 10.47 13.77 -19.13
N PRO A 82 9.14 13.67 -18.93
CA PRO A 82 8.45 14.33 -17.82
C PRO A 82 8.97 13.96 -16.42
N ILE A 83 9.42 12.71 -16.22
CA ILE A 83 9.97 12.25 -14.94
C ILE A 83 11.31 12.94 -14.66
N ASP A 84 12.22 12.96 -15.62
CA ASP A 84 13.53 13.61 -15.48
C ASP A 84 13.41 15.13 -15.31
N GLN A 85 12.39 15.74 -15.92
CA GLN A 85 12.02 17.13 -15.67
C GLN A 85 11.63 17.36 -14.20
N GLU A 86 10.81 16.47 -13.64
CA GLU A 86 10.39 16.56 -12.24
C GLU A 86 11.53 16.25 -11.27
N ILE A 87 12.40 15.28 -11.55
CA ILE A 87 13.63 15.03 -10.77
C ILE A 87 14.47 16.32 -10.72
N SER A 88 14.69 16.95 -11.88
CA SER A 88 15.46 18.20 -11.95
C SER A 88 14.79 19.32 -11.13
N HIS A 89 13.46 19.39 -11.13
CA HIS A 89 12.69 20.33 -10.33
C HIS A 89 12.84 20.06 -8.81
N ILE A 90 12.64 18.83 -8.37
CA ILE A 90 12.80 18.39 -6.97
C ILE A 90 14.22 18.68 -6.47
N LYS A 91 15.26 18.30 -7.24
CA LYS A 91 16.65 18.55 -6.86
C LYS A 91 16.95 20.04 -6.69
N ASN A 92 16.50 20.87 -7.65
CA ASN A 92 16.68 22.31 -7.57
C ASN A 92 15.95 22.93 -6.37
N LYS A 93 14.78 22.40 -6.01
CA LYS A 93 14.03 22.82 -4.83
C LYS A 93 14.77 22.44 -3.55
N CYS A 94 15.10 21.17 -3.37
CA CYS A 94 15.76 20.68 -2.15
C CYS A 94 17.15 21.30 -1.96
N LYS A 95 17.91 21.55 -3.03
CA LYS A 95 19.20 22.27 -2.98
C LYS A 95 19.08 23.69 -2.40
N LYS A 96 17.93 24.34 -2.53
CA LYS A 96 17.67 25.67 -1.94
C LYS A 96 17.25 25.59 -0.47
N ILE A 97 16.61 24.49 -0.06
CA ILE A 97 16.02 24.34 1.27
C ILE A 97 17.02 23.71 2.25
N TYR A 98 17.82 22.74 1.81
CA TYR A 98 18.66 21.94 2.69
C TYR A 98 20.12 22.36 2.65
N ALA A 99 20.69 22.60 3.84
CA ALA A 99 22.12 22.71 4.01
C ALA A 99 22.82 21.38 3.69
N TYR A 100 24.02 21.45 3.11
CA TYR A 100 24.86 20.29 2.76
C TYR A 100 24.25 19.31 1.75
N TRP A 101 23.42 19.82 0.83
CA TRP A 101 22.86 19.06 -0.29
C TRP A 101 23.95 18.35 -1.13
N ASN A 102 23.74 17.05 -1.41
CA ASN A 102 24.62 16.27 -2.29
C ASN A 102 23.87 15.85 -3.56
N ASP A 103 24.23 16.47 -4.69
CA ASP A 103 23.52 16.29 -5.96
C ASP A 103 23.62 14.87 -6.51
N PHE A 104 24.77 14.21 -6.34
CA PHE A 104 24.99 12.84 -6.80
C PHE A 104 24.16 11.83 -6.01
N LYS A 105 24.15 11.96 -4.67
CA LYS A 105 23.33 11.09 -3.81
C LYS A 105 21.83 11.32 -4.04
N ALA A 106 21.43 12.56 -4.31
CA ALA A 106 20.04 12.88 -4.61
C ALA A 106 19.58 12.28 -5.95
N GLU A 107 20.43 12.32 -6.97
CA GLU A 107 20.15 11.66 -8.25
C GLU A 107 20.01 10.14 -8.06
N ASP A 108 20.96 9.52 -7.36
CA ASP A 108 20.98 8.08 -7.11
C ASP A 108 19.74 7.60 -6.35
N ILE A 109 19.33 8.29 -5.28
CA ILE A 109 18.17 7.87 -4.48
C ILE A 109 16.84 8.03 -5.25
N LEU A 110 16.69 9.11 -6.04
CA LEU A 110 15.49 9.29 -6.89
C LEU A 110 15.43 8.25 -8.01
N ALA A 111 16.57 7.90 -8.60
CA ALA A 111 16.64 6.83 -9.60
C ALA A 111 16.27 5.46 -9.00
N LYS A 112 16.77 5.14 -7.80
CA LYS A 112 16.41 3.92 -7.07
C LYS A 112 14.93 3.88 -6.71
N TYR A 113 14.37 5.00 -6.29
CA TYR A 113 12.93 5.13 -6.02
C TYR A 113 12.06 4.82 -7.23
N ILE A 114 12.37 5.44 -8.38
CA ILE A 114 11.66 5.18 -9.63
C ILE A 114 11.81 3.72 -10.07
N LEU A 115 13.00 3.13 -9.90
CA LEU A 115 13.24 1.72 -10.22
C LEU A 115 12.39 0.79 -9.34
N ALA A 116 12.28 1.07 -8.04
CA ALA A 116 11.45 0.28 -7.12
C ALA A 116 9.96 0.34 -7.49
N LEU A 117 9.45 1.54 -7.81
CA LEU A 117 8.07 1.71 -8.29
C LEU A 117 7.81 0.95 -9.59
N ARG A 118 8.74 1.02 -10.56
CA ARG A 118 8.62 0.29 -11.83
C ARG A 118 8.63 -1.22 -11.65
N LYS A 119 9.42 -1.74 -10.71
CA LYS A 119 9.41 -3.17 -10.34
C LYS A 119 8.09 -3.60 -9.72
N SER A 120 7.34 -2.67 -9.15
CA SER A 120 6.01 -2.88 -8.56
C SER A 120 4.88 -2.53 -9.53
N ASP A 121 5.15 -2.59 -10.84
CA ASP A 121 4.20 -2.34 -11.93
C ASP A 121 3.57 -0.94 -12.00
N TRP A 122 4.21 0.08 -11.40
CA TRP A 122 3.75 1.46 -11.57
C TRP A 122 4.04 2.01 -12.97
N THR A 123 3.03 2.66 -13.56
CA THR A 123 3.17 3.36 -14.85
C THR A 123 3.92 4.68 -14.70
N ASP A 124 4.55 5.17 -15.78
CA ASP A 124 5.25 6.45 -15.78
C ASP A 124 4.35 7.64 -15.36
N ASN A 125 3.04 7.60 -15.65
CA ASN A 125 2.09 8.63 -15.21
C ASN A 125 1.86 8.60 -13.69
N GLN A 126 1.75 7.41 -13.10
CA GLN A 126 1.61 7.27 -11.65
C GLN A 126 2.89 7.72 -10.94
N ILE A 127 4.06 7.33 -11.46
CA ILE A 127 5.37 7.76 -10.95
C ILE A 127 5.49 9.28 -11.02
N LEU A 128 5.16 9.88 -12.17
CA LEU A 128 5.20 11.34 -12.33
C LEU A 128 4.27 12.05 -11.33
N ASN A 129 3.06 11.53 -11.13
CA ASN A 129 2.11 12.09 -10.18
C ASN A 129 2.64 11.99 -8.73
N ASP A 130 3.22 10.85 -8.35
CA ASP A 130 3.81 10.66 -7.04
C ASP A 130 4.98 11.62 -6.78
N LEU A 131 5.89 11.77 -7.74
CA LEU A 131 6.99 12.75 -7.65
C LEU A 131 6.46 14.18 -7.41
N LYS A 132 5.41 14.57 -8.13
CA LYS A 132 4.77 15.90 -8.00
C LYS A 132 4.02 16.11 -6.69
N THR A 133 3.59 15.03 -6.05
CA THR A 133 2.73 15.07 -4.86
C THR A 133 3.51 14.64 -3.62
N GLU A 134 3.77 13.35 -3.46
CA GLU A 134 4.37 12.75 -2.28
C GLU A 134 5.83 13.17 -2.08
N VAL A 135 6.70 13.03 -3.09
CA VAL A 135 8.11 13.46 -2.97
C VAL A 135 8.20 14.98 -2.79
N ASN A 136 7.40 15.74 -3.51
CA ASN A 136 7.33 17.20 -3.37
C ASN A 136 6.84 17.64 -1.97
N ARG A 137 5.89 16.91 -1.37
CA ARG A 137 5.42 17.10 0.02
C ARG A 137 6.55 16.78 0.99
N LEU A 138 7.25 15.67 0.80
CA LEU A 138 8.41 15.29 1.61
C LEU A 138 9.49 16.39 1.58
N SER A 139 9.79 16.94 0.39
CA SER A 139 10.71 18.06 0.22
C SER A 139 10.34 19.32 1.00
N ASN A 140 9.05 19.51 1.35
CA ASN A 140 8.60 20.63 2.18
C ASN A 140 8.60 20.29 3.68
N SER A 141 8.32 19.04 4.04
CA SER A 141 8.13 18.63 5.43
C SER A 141 9.42 18.22 6.14
N SER A 142 10.44 17.73 5.41
CA SER A 142 11.71 17.35 6.02
C SER A 142 12.49 18.59 6.48
N THR A 143 13.06 18.52 7.68
CA THR A 143 13.84 19.61 8.30
C THR A 143 15.28 19.67 7.81
N SER A 144 15.80 18.59 7.22
CA SER A 144 17.18 18.48 6.76
C SER A 144 17.33 17.52 5.58
N TRP A 145 18.47 17.66 4.87
CA TRP A 145 18.89 16.72 3.83
C TRP A 145 18.93 15.27 4.33
N SER A 146 19.51 15.04 5.52
CA SER A 146 19.62 13.69 6.08
C SER A 146 18.26 13.08 6.37
N GLN A 147 17.30 13.86 6.89
CA GLN A 147 15.94 13.39 7.14
C GLN A 147 15.21 13.06 5.84
N TRP A 148 15.32 13.94 4.84
CA TRP A 148 14.72 13.72 3.52
C TRP A 148 15.26 12.43 2.88
N PHE A 149 16.59 12.26 2.88
CA PHE A 149 17.28 11.10 2.31
C PHE A 149 16.88 9.80 3.01
N ALA A 150 16.91 9.76 4.35
CA ALA A 150 16.52 8.59 5.12
C ALA A 150 15.04 8.21 4.90
N THR A 151 14.17 9.19 4.67
CA THR A 151 12.75 8.91 4.38
C THR A 151 12.59 8.30 2.99
N MET A 152 13.34 8.80 1.99
CA MET A 152 13.38 8.19 0.66
C MET A 152 13.94 6.76 0.69
N GLU A 153 15.00 6.50 1.47
CA GLU A 153 15.53 5.14 1.69
C GLU A 153 14.45 4.21 2.25
N LYS A 154 13.73 4.67 3.27
CA LYS A 154 12.62 3.91 3.85
C LYS A 154 11.50 3.64 2.85
N TRP A 155 11.10 4.62 2.05
CA TRP A 155 10.07 4.41 1.03
C TRP A 155 10.51 3.36 0.00
N ILE A 156 11.78 3.37 -0.42
CA ILE A 156 12.33 2.35 -1.32
C ILE A 156 12.28 0.97 -0.67
N GLU A 157 12.67 0.87 0.59
CA GLU A 157 12.58 -0.37 1.37
C GLU A 157 11.14 -0.87 1.45
N ASP A 158 10.19 -0.02 1.84
CA ASP A 158 8.76 -0.37 1.92
C ASP A 158 8.21 -0.86 0.57
N ILE A 159 8.54 -0.18 -0.54
CA ILE A 159 8.12 -0.57 -1.90
C ILE A 159 8.66 -1.94 -2.28
N ASN A 160 9.94 -2.23 -1.97
CA ASN A 160 10.54 -3.52 -2.31
C ASN A 160 9.85 -4.69 -1.58
N HIS A 161 9.16 -4.44 -0.47
CA HIS A 161 8.42 -5.43 0.31
C HIS A 161 6.89 -5.37 0.07
N TRP A 162 6.38 -4.53 -0.84
CA TRP A 162 4.94 -4.50 -1.17
C TRP A 162 4.42 -5.81 -1.77
N GLY A 163 5.30 -6.60 -2.38
CA GLY A 163 4.99 -7.90 -2.99
C GLY A 163 5.30 -9.10 -2.09
N ASP A 164 5.74 -8.86 -0.85
CA ASP A 164 5.86 -9.94 0.12
C ASP A 164 4.45 -10.46 0.39
N GLU A 165 4.16 -11.70 0.01
CA GLU A 165 3.01 -12.42 0.56
C GLU A 165 3.10 -12.33 2.10
N ASP A 166 1.98 -12.31 2.82
CA ASP A 166 1.95 -12.59 4.26
C ASP A 166 2.49 -14.02 4.48
N SER A 167 3.82 -14.17 4.39
CA SER A 167 4.55 -15.43 4.24
C SER A 167 4.70 -16.14 5.58
N ILE A 168 4.01 -15.66 6.61
CA ILE A 168 4.01 -16.26 7.94
C ILE A 168 3.07 -17.47 7.85
N SER A 169 3.64 -18.61 7.44
CA SER A 169 2.99 -19.89 7.63
C SER A 169 2.89 -20.17 9.13
N ILE A 170 1.68 -20.47 9.61
CA ILE A 170 1.47 -20.85 11.01
C ILE A 170 2.12 -22.22 11.23
N GLU A 171 3.21 -22.24 12.00
CA GLU A 171 3.85 -23.47 12.49
C GLU A 171 3.01 -24.11 13.59
N GLN A 172 2.77 -25.41 13.49
CA GLN A 172 1.96 -26.18 14.44
C GLN A 172 2.22 -27.68 14.31
N ASP A 173 2.04 -28.41 15.42
CA ASP A 173 2.28 -29.86 15.52
C ASP A 173 0.99 -30.71 15.43
N GLY A 174 -0.18 -30.07 15.37
CA GLY A 174 -1.46 -30.76 15.26
C GLY A 174 -1.99 -31.31 16.59
N THR A 175 -1.60 -30.69 17.71
CA THR A 175 -1.86 -31.22 19.06
C THR A 175 -3.35 -31.30 19.42
N VAL A 176 -4.16 -30.31 19.00
CA VAL A 176 -5.61 -30.29 19.27
C VAL A 176 -6.38 -30.93 18.12
N LEU A 177 -6.01 -30.60 16.89
CA LEU A 177 -6.58 -31.11 15.63
C LEU A 177 -5.44 -31.59 14.72
N PRO A 178 -5.34 -32.87 14.34
CA PRO A 178 -4.26 -33.33 13.46
C PRO A 178 -4.39 -32.76 12.04
N SER A 179 -3.29 -32.37 11.40
CA SER A 179 -3.30 -31.77 10.05
C SER A 179 -4.06 -32.59 9.01
N SER A 180 -3.98 -33.92 9.09
CA SER A 180 -4.66 -34.84 8.17
C SER A 180 -6.18 -34.67 8.14
N ILE A 181 -6.79 -34.03 9.16
CA ILE A 181 -8.23 -33.80 9.17
C ILE A 181 -8.64 -32.53 8.41
N PHE A 182 -7.73 -31.57 8.19
CA PHE A 182 -8.07 -30.26 7.61
C PHE A 182 -7.20 -29.80 6.45
N GLU A 183 -6.08 -30.44 6.14
CA GLU A 183 -5.12 -30.00 5.09
C GLU A 183 -5.72 -29.84 3.69
N ASN A 184 -6.80 -30.55 3.39
CA ASN A 184 -7.49 -30.50 2.10
C ASN A 184 -8.73 -29.58 2.09
N LEU A 185 -8.98 -28.86 3.19
CA LEU A 185 -10.13 -27.95 3.31
C LEU A 185 -9.81 -26.57 2.75
N SER A 186 -10.81 -25.69 2.68
CA SER A 186 -10.59 -24.30 2.26
C SER A 186 -9.65 -23.55 3.20
N GLN A 187 -8.85 -22.63 2.65
CA GLN A 187 -7.77 -21.92 3.37
C GLN A 187 -8.25 -21.25 4.66
N ASN A 188 -9.46 -20.70 4.69
CA ASN A 188 -10.04 -20.10 5.88
C ASN A 188 -10.22 -21.10 7.03
N ILE A 189 -10.66 -22.34 6.74
CA ILE A 189 -10.85 -23.40 7.75
C ILE A 189 -9.49 -23.95 8.17
N GLN A 190 -8.56 -24.14 7.22
CA GLN A 190 -7.19 -24.53 7.52
C GLN A 190 -6.54 -23.55 8.48
N SER A 191 -6.67 -22.25 8.22
CA SER A 191 -6.10 -21.20 9.05
C SER A 191 -6.66 -21.24 10.48
N LEU A 192 -7.98 -21.40 10.66
CA LEU A 192 -8.57 -21.57 11.99
C LEU A 192 -8.01 -22.78 12.74
N CYS A 193 -7.89 -23.93 12.07
CA CYS A 193 -7.36 -25.14 12.70
C CYS A 193 -5.88 -24.98 13.09
N LYS A 194 -5.06 -24.40 12.20
CA LYS A 194 -3.65 -24.09 12.48
C LYS A 194 -3.52 -23.11 13.65
N GLN A 195 -4.36 -22.07 13.70
CA GLN A 195 -4.39 -21.11 14.82
C GLN A 195 -4.73 -21.78 16.15
N ILE A 196 -5.70 -22.69 16.19
CA ILE A 196 -6.05 -23.46 17.40
C ILE A 196 -4.84 -24.27 17.90
N ASN A 197 -4.16 -24.99 17.00
CA ASN A 197 -3.00 -25.79 17.38
C ASN A 197 -1.84 -24.92 17.84
N ALA A 198 -1.45 -23.92 17.05
CA ALA A 198 -0.33 -23.04 17.36
C ALA A 198 -0.56 -22.26 18.66
N SER A 199 -1.79 -21.78 18.92
CA SER A 199 -2.09 -21.09 20.16
C SER A 199 -2.00 -22.03 21.37
N TYR A 200 -2.42 -23.29 21.23
CA TYR A 200 -2.33 -24.27 22.32
C TYR A 200 -0.86 -24.64 22.60
N GLU A 201 -0.09 -24.89 21.55
CA GLU A 201 1.31 -25.30 21.60
C GLU A 201 2.22 -24.19 22.15
N ASN A 202 1.84 -22.93 21.94
CA ASN A 202 2.54 -21.74 22.47
C ASN A 202 1.97 -21.21 23.80
N ASN A 203 1.16 -22.01 24.51
CA ASN A 203 0.58 -21.67 25.82
C ASN A 203 -0.36 -20.43 25.82
N LEU A 204 -0.93 -20.08 24.67
CA LEU A 204 -1.94 -19.02 24.52
C LEU A 204 -3.36 -19.62 24.67
N PHE A 205 -3.67 -20.06 25.89
CA PHE A 205 -4.87 -20.87 26.15
C PHE A 205 -6.19 -20.11 25.97
N ASP A 206 -6.25 -18.82 26.33
CA ASP A 206 -7.44 -18.00 26.05
C ASP A 206 -7.69 -17.84 24.56
N CYS A 207 -6.62 -17.60 23.78
CA CYS A 207 -6.70 -17.56 22.32
C CYS A 207 -7.19 -18.91 21.77
N THR A 208 -6.67 -20.02 22.30
CA THR A 208 -7.08 -21.37 21.92
C THR A 208 -8.58 -21.58 22.15
N ALA A 209 -9.09 -21.25 23.34
CA ALA A 209 -10.50 -21.40 23.68
C ALA A 209 -11.42 -20.56 22.78
N VAL A 210 -11.05 -19.31 22.50
CA VAL A 210 -11.79 -18.42 21.60
C VAL A 210 -11.82 -18.97 20.16
N MET A 211 -10.68 -19.48 19.68
CA MET A 211 -10.58 -20.06 18.34
C MET A 211 -11.34 -21.38 18.23
N MET A 212 -11.32 -22.20 19.28
CA MET A 212 -12.12 -23.44 19.34
C MET A 212 -13.62 -23.14 19.24
N ARG A 213 -14.10 -22.12 19.96
CA ARG A 213 -15.48 -21.64 19.89
C ARG A 213 -15.84 -21.12 18.50
N ARG A 214 -14.95 -20.33 17.87
CA ARG A 214 -15.16 -19.77 16.53
C ARG A 214 -15.29 -20.85 15.46
N LEU A 215 -14.42 -21.86 15.47
CA LEU A 215 -14.49 -22.96 14.52
C LEU A 215 -15.76 -23.80 14.73
N LEU A 216 -16.14 -24.08 15.98
CA LEU A 216 -17.39 -24.78 16.31
C LEU A 216 -18.62 -24.05 15.73
N GLU A 217 -18.72 -22.74 15.97
CA GLU A 217 -19.82 -21.90 15.48
C GLU A 217 -19.89 -21.90 13.95
N GLY A 218 -18.74 -21.71 13.28
CA GLY A 218 -18.66 -21.71 11.82
C GLY A 218 -19.09 -23.04 11.21
N LEU A 219 -18.64 -24.17 11.76
CA LEU A 219 -18.99 -25.49 11.24
C LEU A 219 -20.46 -25.87 11.50
N LEU A 220 -21.04 -25.41 12.62
CA LEU A 220 -22.48 -25.54 12.85
C LEU A 220 -23.25 -24.79 11.76
N VAL A 221 -22.95 -23.51 11.52
CA VAL A 221 -23.60 -22.72 10.46
C VAL A 221 -23.48 -23.40 9.09
N LEU A 222 -22.27 -23.84 8.72
CA LEU A 222 -22.04 -24.54 7.44
C LEU A 222 -22.83 -25.86 7.35
N SER A 223 -22.99 -26.60 8.45
CA SER A 223 -23.81 -27.82 8.50
C SER A 223 -25.28 -27.52 8.21
N TYR A 224 -25.85 -26.47 8.82
CA TYR A 224 -27.23 -26.07 8.55
C TYR A 224 -27.43 -25.58 7.13
N GLN A 225 -26.45 -24.86 6.56
CA GLN A 225 -26.48 -24.39 5.18
C GLN A 225 -26.44 -25.56 4.19
N ASN A 226 -25.53 -26.51 4.40
CA ASN A 226 -25.40 -27.70 3.57
C ASN A 226 -26.67 -28.57 3.58
N LEU A 227 -27.35 -28.65 4.72
CA LEU A 227 -28.61 -29.40 4.88
C LEU A 227 -29.87 -28.61 4.45
N GLY A 228 -29.73 -27.32 4.09
CA GLY A 228 -30.86 -26.48 3.66
C GLY A 228 -31.78 -25.99 4.78
N VAL A 229 -31.36 -26.13 6.05
CA VAL A 229 -32.13 -25.76 7.25
C VAL A 229 -31.64 -24.51 7.96
N GLU A 230 -30.78 -23.70 7.32
CA GLU A 230 -30.27 -22.44 7.90
C GLU A 230 -31.37 -21.49 8.43
N LYS A 231 -32.58 -21.56 7.88
CA LYS A 231 -33.73 -20.78 8.35
C LYS A 231 -34.07 -21.01 9.83
N GLU A 232 -33.71 -22.17 10.40
CA GLU A 232 -33.93 -22.46 11.81
C GLU A 232 -32.97 -21.72 12.75
N ILE A 233 -31.83 -21.27 12.23
CA ILE A 233 -30.78 -20.60 12.99
C ILE A 233 -30.57 -19.13 12.58
N THR A 234 -31.52 -18.57 11.83
CA THR A 234 -31.52 -17.18 11.38
C THR A 234 -32.73 -16.41 11.94
N GLU A 235 -32.53 -15.13 12.22
CA GLU A 235 -33.61 -14.20 12.50
C GLU A 235 -34.28 -13.72 11.19
N LYS A 236 -35.45 -13.08 11.31
CA LYS A 236 -36.18 -12.51 10.15
C LYS A 236 -35.38 -11.49 9.33
N ASN A 237 -34.37 -10.87 9.92
CA ASN A 237 -33.48 -9.90 9.29
C ASN A 237 -32.28 -10.56 8.56
N GLY A 238 -32.18 -11.89 8.56
CA GLY A 238 -31.08 -12.65 7.96
C GLY A 238 -29.84 -12.82 8.84
N ARG A 239 -29.85 -12.33 10.09
CA ARG A 239 -28.74 -12.50 11.04
C ARG A 239 -28.80 -13.86 11.71
N HIS A 240 -27.65 -14.52 11.87
CA HIS A 240 -27.56 -15.76 12.66
C HIS A 240 -27.86 -15.51 14.15
N LEU A 241 -28.54 -16.48 14.76
CA LEU A 241 -28.79 -16.51 16.19
C LEU A 241 -27.47 -16.62 16.97
N THR A 242 -27.49 -16.34 18.27
CA THR A 242 -26.32 -16.54 19.13
C THR A 242 -25.94 -18.01 19.20
N LEU A 243 -24.64 -18.32 19.37
CA LEU A 243 -24.15 -19.70 19.49
C LEU A 243 -24.92 -20.54 20.54
N ASP A 244 -25.33 -19.94 21.65
CA ASP A 244 -26.22 -20.58 22.65
C ASP A 244 -27.54 -21.11 22.05
N LYS A 245 -28.18 -20.30 21.20
CA LYS A 245 -29.44 -20.68 20.56
C LYS A 245 -29.21 -21.69 19.44
N ILE A 246 -28.11 -21.56 18.69
CA ILE A 246 -27.73 -22.51 17.64
C ILE A 246 -27.49 -23.89 18.26
N ILE A 247 -26.70 -23.98 19.35
CA ILE A 247 -26.44 -25.25 20.05
C ILE A 247 -27.73 -25.90 20.55
N LYS A 248 -28.63 -25.11 21.18
CA LYS A 248 -29.92 -25.62 21.65
C LYS A 248 -30.79 -26.20 20.53
N ASN A 249 -30.80 -25.56 19.36
CA ASN A 249 -31.48 -26.12 18.19
C ASN A 249 -30.77 -27.40 17.72
N ALA A 250 -29.43 -27.37 17.57
CA ALA A 250 -28.62 -28.49 17.10
C ALA A 250 -28.74 -29.76 17.97
N GLU A 251 -28.93 -29.60 19.28
CA GLU A 251 -29.19 -30.69 20.22
C GLU A 251 -30.52 -31.42 19.97
N GLN A 252 -31.49 -30.77 19.32
CA GLN A 252 -32.85 -31.30 19.12
C GLN A 252 -33.18 -31.51 17.64
N ASN A 253 -32.35 -30.99 16.73
CA ASN A 253 -32.62 -30.99 15.31
C ASN A 253 -32.46 -32.39 14.70
N THR A 254 -33.55 -32.90 14.13
CA THR A 254 -33.62 -34.23 13.52
C THR A 254 -32.99 -34.31 12.14
N GLU A 255 -32.81 -33.19 11.43
CA GLU A 255 -32.16 -33.17 10.12
C GLU A 255 -30.64 -33.15 10.27
N LEU A 256 -30.14 -32.32 11.19
CA LEU A 256 -28.73 -32.30 11.56
C LEU A 256 -28.30 -33.63 12.19
N ALA A 257 -29.14 -34.21 13.04
CA ALA A 257 -28.97 -35.55 13.63
C ALA A 257 -27.55 -35.80 14.16
N LEU A 258 -27.07 -34.92 15.05
CA LEU A 258 -25.76 -35.05 15.70
C LEU A 258 -25.73 -36.24 16.66
N SER A 259 -24.57 -36.87 16.83
CA SER A 259 -24.36 -37.95 17.78
C SER A 259 -24.62 -37.53 19.23
N ALA A 260 -25.00 -38.47 20.09
CA ALA A 260 -25.37 -38.18 21.49
C ALA A 260 -24.25 -37.48 22.28
N ASN A 261 -22.99 -37.87 22.02
CA ASN A 261 -21.83 -37.26 22.68
C ASN A 261 -21.62 -35.82 22.20
N THR A 262 -21.70 -35.58 20.89
CA THR A 262 -21.57 -34.23 20.30
C THR A 262 -22.62 -33.28 20.88
N ARG A 263 -23.90 -33.71 20.93
CA ARG A 263 -24.97 -32.92 21.53
C ARG A 263 -24.66 -32.52 22.97
N LYS A 264 -24.11 -33.44 23.76
CA LYS A 264 -23.80 -33.22 25.18
C LYS A 264 -22.60 -32.29 25.39
N ASP A 265 -21.57 -32.41 24.57
CA ASP A 265 -20.26 -31.81 24.85
C ASP A 265 -20.03 -30.44 24.16
N MET A 266 -20.83 -30.03 23.17
CA MET A 266 -20.68 -28.73 22.49
C MET A 266 -20.70 -27.52 23.43
N ALA A 267 -21.54 -27.55 24.47
CA ALA A 267 -21.67 -26.46 25.43
C ALA A 267 -20.35 -26.14 26.15
N ILE A 268 -19.48 -27.14 26.34
CA ILE A 268 -18.17 -26.99 26.99
C ILE A 268 -17.32 -25.95 26.26
N PHE A 269 -17.22 -26.06 24.93
CA PHE A 269 -16.35 -25.20 24.12
C PHE A 269 -16.94 -23.80 23.92
N LYS A 270 -18.26 -23.70 23.92
CA LYS A 270 -18.95 -22.42 23.97
C LYS A 270 -18.64 -21.69 25.28
N ASP A 271 -18.79 -22.35 26.42
CA ASP A 271 -18.55 -21.75 27.74
C ASP A 271 -17.08 -21.38 27.92
N LEU A 272 -16.16 -22.27 27.56
CA LEU A 272 -14.72 -22.03 27.63
C LEU A 272 -14.31 -20.78 26.83
N GLY A 273 -14.75 -20.69 25.57
CA GLY A 273 -14.48 -19.51 24.74
C GLY A 273 -15.15 -18.24 25.26
N ASN A 274 -16.36 -18.33 25.82
CA ASN A 274 -17.04 -17.18 26.42
C ASN A 274 -16.31 -16.67 27.67
N TYR A 275 -15.79 -17.57 28.51
CA TYR A 275 -15.02 -17.20 29.68
C TYR A 275 -13.73 -16.49 29.27
N SER A 276 -12.96 -17.07 28.36
CA SER A 276 -11.73 -16.47 27.82
C SER A 276 -11.93 -15.12 27.14
N ALA A 277 -13.08 -14.91 26.48
CA ALA A 277 -13.35 -13.65 25.78
C ALA A 277 -13.87 -12.52 26.68
N HIS A 278 -14.57 -12.84 27.78
CA HIS A 278 -15.43 -11.86 28.46
C HIS A 278 -15.28 -11.79 29.98
N LYS A 279 -14.63 -12.75 30.63
CA LYS A 279 -14.50 -12.77 32.09
C LYS A 279 -13.17 -12.15 32.51
N ILE A 280 -13.24 -10.94 33.06
CA ILE A 280 -12.08 -10.13 33.49
C ILE A 280 -11.14 -10.87 34.46
N TRP A 281 -11.69 -11.73 35.32
CA TRP A 281 -10.95 -12.44 36.38
C TRP A 281 -10.66 -13.91 36.04
N TYR A 282 -10.76 -14.28 34.77
CA TYR A 282 -10.53 -15.64 34.29
C TYR A 282 -9.51 -15.62 33.16
N ASN A 283 -8.50 -16.47 33.27
CA ASN A 283 -7.63 -16.85 32.16
C ASN A 283 -7.68 -18.37 32.05
N SER A 284 -7.86 -18.87 30.84
CA SER A 284 -7.85 -20.30 30.57
C SER A 284 -6.45 -20.86 30.79
N THR A 285 -6.39 -22.08 31.31
CA THR A 285 -5.14 -22.81 31.53
C THR A 285 -5.10 -24.07 30.67
N GLN A 286 -3.91 -24.67 30.54
CA GLN A 286 -3.77 -25.95 29.85
C GLN A 286 -4.72 -27.02 30.42
N GLN A 287 -4.94 -27.03 31.73
CA GLN A 287 -5.79 -28.03 32.39
C GLN A 287 -7.28 -27.84 32.10
N ASP A 288 -7.69 -26.65 31.68
CA ASP A 288 -9.07 -26.39 31.26
C ASP A 288 -9.35 -26.93 29.85
N ILE A 289 -8.33 -26.99 28.98
CA ILE A 289 -8.47 -27.44 27.59
C ILE A 289 -8.09 -28.92 27.40
N LYS A 290 -6.96 -29.34 27.96
CA LYS A 290 -6.34 -30.66 27.71
C LYS A 290 -7.29 -31.85 27.92
N PRO A 291 -8.10 -31.92 28.99
CA PRO A 291 -9.04 -33.02 29.19
C PRO A 291 -10.17 -33.10 28.15
N HIS A 292 -10.37 -32.03 27.37
CA HIS A 292 -11.48 -31.91 26.43
C HIS A 292 -11.05 -31.99 24.96
N ILE A 293 -9.74 -32.09 24.65
CA ILE A 293 -9.24 -32.14 23.28
C ILE A 293 -9.89 -33.25 22.44
N LEU A 294 -9.98 -34.47 22.99
CA LEU A 294 -10.59 -35.59 22.27
C LEU A 294 -12.06 -35.33 21.95
N LYS A 295 -12.81 -34.77 22.91
CA LYS A 295 -14.22 -34.41 22.71
C LYS A 295 -14.36 -33.35 21.62
N TYR A 296 -13.50 -32.35 21.65
CA TYR A 296 -13.48 -31.30 20.64
C TYR A 296 -13.26 -31.88 19.24
N ARG A 297 -12.24 -32.73 19.10
CA ARG A 297 -11.91 -33.36 17.83
C ARG A 297 -13.09 -34.17 17.26
N VAL A 298 -13.76 -34.96 18.09
CA VAL A 298 -14.94 -35.75 17.67
C VAL A 298 -16.05 -34.84 17.15
N ILE A 299 -16.33 -33.73 17.85
CA ILE A 299 -17.34 -32.75 17.43
C ILE A 299 -16.96 -32.11 16.10
N ILE A 300 -15.72 -31.63 15.96
CA ILE A 300 -15.25 -30.93 14.76
C ILE A 300 -15.25 -31.86 13.54
N GLU A 301 -14.78 -33.10 13.68
CA GLU A 301 -14.81 -34.06 12.57
C GLU A 301 -16.24 -34.39 12.14
N GLU A 302 -17.16 -34.62 13.09
CA GLU A 302 -18.58 -34.86 12.78
C GLU A 302 -19.20 -33.67 12.03
N LEU A 303 -18.95 -32.44 12.51
CA LEU A 303 -19.48 -31.24 11.86
C LEU A 303 -18.85 -30.98 10.48
N MET A 304 -17.59 -31.36 10.25
CA MET A 304 -16.99 -31.30 8.91
C MET A 304 -17.74 -32.19 7.90
N TYR A 305 -18.14 -33.41 8.30
CA TYR A 305 -18.98 -34.27 7.47
C TYR A 305 -20.38 -33.68 7.25
N LYS A 306 -21.02 -33.16 8.31
CA LYS A 306 -22.36 -32.56 8.20
C LYS A 306 -22.36 -31.29 7.33
N ALA A 307 -21.26 -30.55 7.33
CA ALA A 307 -21.03 -29.39 6.48
C ALA A 307 -20.67 -29.74 5.01
N GLY A 308 -20.53 -31.02 4.66
CA GLY A 308 -20.16 -31.43 3.30
C GLY A 308 -18.71 -31.07 2.92
N LEU A 309 -17.84 -30.91 3.91
CA LEU A 309 -16.42 -30.61 3.72
C LEU A 309 -15.56 -31.87 3.60
N LYS A 310 -16.12 -33.02 3.98
CA LYS A 310 -15.57 -34.37 3.87
C LYS A 310 -16.62 -35.35 3.38
#